data_AF-A0A9Q0BJV7-F1
#
_entry.id   AF-A0A9Q0BJV7-F1
#
_cell.length_a   1.000
_cell.length_b   1.000
_cell.length_c   1.000
_cell.angle_alpha   90.00
_cell.angle_beta   90.00
_cell.angle_gamma   90.00
#
_symmetry.space_group_name_H-M   'P 1'
#
loop_
_entity.id
_entity.type
_entity.pdbx_description
1 polymer ?
#
loop_
_entity_poly.entity_id
_entity_poly.type
_entity_poly.pdbx_seq_one_letter_code
_entity_poly.pdbx_strand_id
1 'polypeptide(L)'
;MPTVLMRSPFFPLTYVFIAYTGYVTVFMFGGCDGFYFEFCAHLSSLFEVLQAELRSIFKPYEDYLELSPVQLYSLEQRMREVIMRQNAIIELTKIFRERYTIITLAHFVSAAMVIGFSMVNLLTAGGNSLGALLYVAYTVAALSQLLVYCYGGTLVAESSVELCRVMSSCPWQLFKPPQRRLVQLMLLRSQRPISMAVPFFSPSLASFAALAAESGPGMTSPDERSFWERHEFKFYQYGHVYALIYGQVVIDYVPQRALRRGIKVLLILYGHLFSLLLIVVLPAYFCYHFGTLTDTLDRRLQLLFYVGFANTAIKYATVIVTYVANTVHFEAINQKCTLQRMHLEREFKNAPQEPKKPFEFLMYFKFCLINLMMMIQVCAIFAQYGEKGSASQVRVHFAVYAFVLWNYTENMADYCYWINASVLKYYRQFNLQLDSLREEMDGLRPGRGMLLHRCCELSDRLEVLRRRCREIHDLQRESFRMHQFQLIGLMLSTLINNLTNFYTLFHMLAKQSLEEVSYPVVVGSVYATGFYIDTYIVTLVNEHIKLELENVALTMRRFAEPPARDERLTREIEHLSLELLNYQPPMLCGILHLDRRLVYLIAVTAFSYFITLVQFDLLLRKKS
;
A
#
# COMPACT_ATOMS: atom_id res chain seq x y z
N MET A 1 -4.82 -33.60 17.67
CA MET A 1 -3.93 -34.63 18.24
C MET A 1 -4.36 -36.01 17.77
N PRO A 2 -3.42 -36.95 17.55
CA PRO A 2 -3.73 -38.35 17.28
C PRO A 2 -4.65 -38.96 18.33
N THR A 3 -5.65 -39.75 17.91
CA THR A 3 -6.64 -40.39 18.80
C THR A 3 -6.02 -41.32 19.85
N VAL A 4 -4.84 -41.88 19.58
CA VAL A 4 -4.07 -42.72 20.50
C VAL A 4 -3.61 -41.93 21.74
N LEU A 5 -3.28 -40.64 21.58
CA LEU A 5 -2.82 -39.76 22.67
C LEU A 5 -3.96 -39.21 23.55
N MET A 6 -5.20 -39.34 23.07
CA MET A 6 -6.42 -38.92 23.76
C MET A 6 -7.08 -40.07 24.55
N ARG A 7 -6.52 -41.28 24.50
CA ARG A 7 -7.05 -42.49 25.16
C ARG A 7 -6.15 -42.91 26.33
N SER A 8 -6.74 -43.59 27.30
CA SER A 8 -5.99 -44.23 28.40
C SER A 8 -5.02 -45.27 27.82
N PRO A 9 -3.76 -45.37 28.31
CA PRO A 9 -3.19 -44.72 29.49
C PRO A 9 -2.42 -43.40 29.21
N PHE A 10 -2.33 -42.93 27.96
CA PHE A 10 -1.47 -41.81 27.58
C PHE A 10 -2.07 -40.42 27.88
N PHE A 11 -3.40 -40.34 28.06
CA PHE A 11 -4.10 -39.07 28.28
C PHE A 11 -3.56 -38.20 29.44
N PRO A 12 -3.26 -38.74 30.64
CA PRO A 12 -2.70 -37.93 31.73
C PRO A 12 -1.33 -37.31 31.38
N LEU A 13 -0.48 -38.06 30.68
CA LEU A 13 0.82 -37.58 30.22
C LEU A 13 0.66 -36.46 29.18
N THR A 14 -0.24 -36.65 28.22
CA THR A 14 -0.58 -35.65 27.21
C THR A 14 -1.15 -34.38 27.85
N TYR A 15 -2.01 -34.51 28.86
CA TYR A 15 -2.59 -33.38 29.58
C TYR A 15 -1.53 -32.59 30.35
N VAL A 16 -0.65 -33.27 31.09
CA VAL A 16 0.47 -32.62 31.80
C VAL A 16 1.39 -31.90 30.81
N PHE A 17 1.68 -32.51 29.66
CA PHE A 17 2.50 -31.88 28.63
C PHE A 17 1.85 -30.62 28.05
N ILE A 18 0.56 -30.68 27.67
CA ILE A 18 -0.17 -29.51 27.15
C ILE A 18 -0.24 -28.41 28.22
N ALA A 19 -0.57 -28.75 29.46
CA ALA A 19 -0.63 -27.80 30.56
C ALA A 19 0.73 -27.13 30.82
N TYR A 20 1.82 -27.90 30.80
CA TYR A 20 3.18 -27.39 30.92
C TYR A 20 3.54 -26.45 29.76
N THR A 21 3.26 -26.83 28.52
CA THR A 21 3.53 -25.96 27.36
C THR A 21 2.72 -24.67 27.39
N GLY A 22 1.46 -24.73 27.83
CA GLY A 22 0.61 -23.56 28.04
C GLY A 22 1.17 -22.63 29.13
N TYR A 23 1.58 -23.20 30.27
CA TYR A 23 2.23 -22.47 31.36
C TYR A 23 3.48 -21.73 30.87
N VAL A 24 4.42 -22.45 30.22
CA VAL A 24 5.65 -21.84 29.70
C VAL A 24 5.34 -20.71 28.72
N THR A 25 4.35 -20.90 27.84
CA THR A 25 3.96 -19.90 26.86
C THR A 25 3.45 -18.62 27.54
N VAL A 26 2.50 -18.74 28.48
CA VAL A 26 1.92 -17.58 29.18
C VAL A 26 2.99 -16.78 29.93
N PHE A 27 3.90 -17.45 30.65
CA PHE A 27 4.95 -16.76 31.39
C PHE A 27 6.01 -16.12 30.48
N MET A 28 6.38 -16.76 29.36
CA MET A 28 7.34 -16.19 28.42
C MET A 28 6.79 -14.95 27.72
N PHE A 29 5.53 -14.97 27.28
CA PHE A 29 4.88 -13.80 26.70
C PHE A 29 4.70 -12.68 27.73
N GLY A 30 4.18 -12.99 28.91
CA GLY A 30 4.01 -12.01 29.98
C GLY A 30 5.34 -11.39 30.43
N GLY A 31 6.42 -12.17 30.49
CA GLY A 31 7.76 -11.67 30.79
C GLY A 31 8.31 -10.73 29.73
N CYS A 32 8.12 -11.04 28.44
CA CYS A 32 8.54 -10.17 27.34
C CYS A 32 7.78 -8.83 27.32
N ASP A 33 6.47 -8.89 27.54
CA ASP A 33 5.58 -7.71 27.60
C ASP A 33 5.90 -6.86 28.83
N GLY A 34 6.14 -7.50 29.98
CA GLY A 34 6.58 -6.86 31.22
C GLY A 34 7.91 -6.14 31.07
N PHE A 35 8.92 -6.81 30.49
CA PHE A 35 10.23 -6.19 30.22
C PHE A 35 10.11 -4.96 29.31
N TYR A 36 9.27 -5.03 28.27
CA TYR A 36 9.05 -3.86 27.40
C TYR A 36 8.48 -2.68 28.18
N PHE A 37 7.44 -2.93 28.98
CA PHE A 37 6.78 -1.89 29.76
C PHE A 37 7.71 -1.29 30.82
N GLU A 38 8.44 -2.13 31.55
CA GLU A 38 9.40 -1.70 32.57
C GLU A 38 10.50 -0.83 31.97
N PHE A 39 11.00 -1.18 30.78
CA PHE A 39 11.98 -0.36 30.07
C PHE A 39 11.40 1.01 29.65
N CYS A 40 10.15 1.04 29.19
CA CYS A 40 9.47 2.29 28.85
C CYS A 40 9.25 3.17 30.10
N ALA A 41 8.82 2.57 31.21
CA ALA A 41 8.67 3.27 32.49
C ALA A 41 10.02 3.81 33.00
N HIS A 42 11.09 3.04 32.87
CA HIS A 42 12.44 3.47 33.22
C HIS A 42 12.89 4.67 32.38
N LEU A 43 12.71 4.63 31.06
CA LEU A 43 13.02 5.76 30.18
C LEU A 43 12.22 7.02 30.54
N SER A 44 10.92 6.86 30.86
CA SER A 44 10.09 7.99 31.31
C SER A 44 10.63 8.60 32.60
N SER A 45 10.97 7.77 33.57
CA SER A 45 11.55 8.21 34.83
C SER A 45 12.86 8.97 34.63
N LEU A 46 13.72 8.51 33.71
CA LEU A 46 14.95 9.25 33.36
C LEU A 46 14.64 10.64 32.77
N PHE A 47 13.61 10.77 31.94
CA PHE A 47 13.17 12.07 31.45
C PHE A 47 12.59 12.97 32.56
N GLU A 48 11.80 12.40 33.48
CA GLU A 48 11.26 13.14 34.63
C GLU A 48 12.36 13.64 35.56
N VAL A 49 13.41 12.84 35.78
CA VAL A 49 14.60 13.28 36.52
C VAL A 49 15.28 14.45 35.82
N LEU A 50 15.46 14.40 34.49
CA LEU A 50 16.02 15.54 33.75
C LEU A 50 15.12 16.79 33.86
N GLN A 51 13.79 16.62 33.83
CA GLN A 51 12.86 17.74 34.02
C GLN A 51 13.03 18.36 35.42
N ALA A 52 13.17 17.54 36.47
CA ALA A 52 13.40 18.00 37.83
C ALA A 52 14.75 18.70 37.97
N GLU A 53 15.81 18.16 37.36
CA GLU A 53 17.14 18.78 37.34
C GLU A 53 17.10 20.15 36.65
N LEU A 54 16.43 20.27 35.51
CA LEU A 54 16.25 21.55 34.81
C LEU A 54 15.51 22.58 35.66
N ARG A 55 14.40 22.19 36.30
CA ARG A 55 13.68 23.07 37.25
C ARG A 55 14.60 23.51 38.39
N SER A 56 15.42 22.61 38.93
CA SER A 56 16.39 22.94 39.99
C SER A 56 17.52 23.86 39.53
N ILE A 57 17.91 23.80 38.25
CA ILE A 57 18.92 24.68 37.66
C ILE A 57 18.37 26.09 37.51
N PHE A 58 17.10 26.26 37.13
CA PHE A 58 16.51 27.57 36.86
C PHE A 58 15.96 28.27 38.11
N LYS A 59 15.45 27.53 39.10
CA LYS A 59 14.83 28.05 40.31
C LYS A 59 15.65 29.14 41.05
N PRO A 60 16.98 29.03 41.22
CA PRO A 60 17.76 30.05 41.92
C PRO A 60 17.82 31.41 41.21
N TYR A 61 17.39 31.49 39.95
CA TYR A 61 17.54 32.67 39.11
C TYR A 61 16.21 33.37 38.78
N GLU A 62 15.08 32.89 39.32
CA GLU A 62 13.75 33.47 39.03
C GLU A 62 13.61 34.92 39.51
N ASP A 63 14.23 35.29 40.64
CA ASP A 63 14.12 36.63 41.25
C ASP A 63 15.27 37.59 40.85
N TYR A 64 16.15 37.19 39.93
CA TYR A 64 17.33 38.00 39.56
C TYR A 64 17.00 38.97 38.41
N LEU A 65 17.51 40.20 38.48
CA LEU A 65 17.46 41.17 37.37
C LEU A 65 18.60 40.98 36.35
N GLU A 66 19.79 40.61 36.80
CA GLU A 66 20.95 40.32 35.95
C GLU A 66 21.85 39.23 36.57
N LEU A 67 22.55 38.47 35.72
CA LEU A 67 23.47 37.40 36.11
C LEU A 67 24.93 37.84 36.02
N SER A 68 25.72 37.49 37.04
CA SER A 68 27.18 37.66 37.03
C SER A 68 27.85 36.73 35.99
N PRO A 69 28.98 37.13 35.37
CA PRO A 69 29.70 36.28 34.42
C PRO A 69 30.08 34.89 34.99
N VAL A 70 30.34 34.80 36.29
CA VAL A 70 30.63 33.51 36.96
C VAL A 70 29.39 32.63 37.04
N GLN A 71 28.21 33.21 37.27
CA GLN A 71 26.92 32.50 37.32
C GLN A 71 26.47 32.05 35.93
N LEU A 72 26.72 32.85 34.89
CA LEU A 72 26.48 32.47 33.50
C LEU A 72 27.35 31.30 33.06
N TYR A 73 28.62 31.28 33.48
CA TYR A 73 29.54 30.17 33.21
C TYR A 73 29.10 28.89 33.93
N SER A 74 28.71 28.96 35.22
CA SER A 74 28.26 27.78 35.96
C SER A 74 26.92 27.24 35.46
N LEU A 75 25.99 28.12 35.07
CA LEU A 75 24.75 27.75 34.40
C LEU A 75 25.02 27.00 33.09
N GLU A 76 25.94 27.51 32.27
CA GLU A 76 26.30 26.89 31.00
C GLU A 76 26.87 25.48 31.19
N GLN A 77 27.74 25.28 32.18
CA GLN A 77 28.30 23.96 32.50
C GLN A 77 27.20 22.97 32.93
N ARG A 78 26.33 23.37 33.85
CA ARG A 78 25.20 22.53 34.31
C ARG A 78 24.23 22.19 33.16
N MET A 79 23.95 23.14 32.27
CA MET A 79 23.13 22.90 31.08
C MET A 79 23.79 21.90 30.12
N ARG A 80 25.11 22.01 29.90
CA ARG A 80 25.85 21.05 29.06
C ARG A 80 25.78 19.63 29.62
N GLU A 81 25.90 19.46 30.94
CA GLU A 81 25.76 18.15 31.60
C GLU A 81 24.38 17.53 31.36
N VAL A 82 23.31 18.33 31.53
CA VAL A 82 21.94 17.87 31.25
C VAL A 82 21.76 17.48 29.78
N ILE A 83 22.33 18.25 28.84
CA ILE A 83 22.26 17.95 27.40
C ILE A 83 22.99 16.63 27.09
N MET A 84 24.15 16.37 27.70
CA MET A 84 24.85 15.09 27.54
C MET A 84 24.01 13.91 28.01
N ARG A 85 23.34 14.03 29.17
CA ARG A 85 22.44 12.99 29.70
C ARG A 85 21.20 12.81 28.82
N GLN A 86 20.60 13.89 28.32
CA GLN A 86 19.49 13.82 27.37
C GLN A 86 19.87 13.03 26.11
N ASN A 87 21.06 13.27 25.55
CA ASN A 87 21.56 12.55 24.38
C ASN A 87 21.79 11.06 24.69
N ALA A 88 22.33 10.74 25.86
CA ALA A 88 22.52 9.35 26.29
C ALA A 88 21.18 8.59 26.41
N ILE A 89 20.14 9.22 26.98
CA ILE A 89 18.81 8.61 27.07
C ILE A 89 18.21 8.41 25.67
N ILE A 90 18.35 9.39 24.78
CA ILE A 90 17.91 9.27 23.37
C ILE A 90 18.57 8.08 22.67
N GLU A 91 19.87 7.90 22.87
CA GLU A 91 20.62 6.79 22.29
C GLU A 91 20.16 5.44 22.86
N LEU A 92 19.97 5.37 24.18
CA LEU A 92 19.42 4.18 24.86
C LEU A 92 18.04 3.82 24.31
N THR A 93 17.14 4.80 24.14
CA THR A 93 15.81 4.56 23.55
C THR A 93 15.92 4.06 22.10
N LYS A 94 16.85 4.61 21.31
CA LYS A 94 17.06 4.18 19.92
C LYS A 94 17.49 2.72 19.85
N ILE A 95 18.48 2.33 20.67
CA ILE A 95 18.98 0.95 20.72
C ILE A 95 17.86 -0.02 21.10
N PHE A 96 17.12 0.31 22.16
CA PHE A 96 16.01 -0.52 22.61
C PHE A 96 14.93 -0.68 21.53
N ARG A 97 14.49 0.43 20.93
CA ARG A 97 13.51 0.43 19.85
C ARG A 97 13.94 -0.44 18.68
N GLU A 98 15.19 -0.34 18.23
CA GLU A 98 15.71 -1.14 17.10
C GLU A 98 15.68 -2.64 17.40
N ARG A 99 15.95 -3.04 18.65
CA ARG A 99 15.87 -4.46 19.08
C ARG A 99 14.44 -4.96 19.22
N TYR A 100 13.56 -4.14 19.78
CA TYR A 100 12.16 -4.53 19.99
C TYR A 100 11.25 -4.34 18.77
N THR A 101 11.73 -3.69 17.70
CA THR A 101 10.93 -3.36 16.51
C THR A 101 10.20 -4.59 15.93
N ILE A 102 10.90 -5.69 15.72
CA ILE A 102 10.32 -6.91 15.13
C ILE A 102 9.36 -7.59 16.13
N ILE A 103 9.72 -7.59 17.42
CA ILE A 103 8.94 -8.20 18.50
C ILE A 103 7.60 -7.47 18.66
N THR A 104 7.63 -6.14 18.80
CA THR A 104 6.44 -5.30 18.91
C THR A 104 5.58 -5.40 17.65
N LEU A 105 6.18 -5.44 16.45
CA LEU A 105 5.42 -5.61 15.21
C LEU A 105 4.70 -6.97 15.17
N ALA A 106 5.41 -8.06 15.44
CA ALA A 106 4.83 -9.40 15.45
C ALA A 106 3.72 -9.52 16.51
N HIS A 107 3.92 -8.90 17.68
CA HIS A 107 2.94 -8.87 18.75
C HIS A 107 1.64 -8.19 18.30
N PHE A 108 1.71 -6.99 17.72
CA PHE A 108 0.52 -6.28 17.23
C PHE A 108 -0.21 -7.00 16.10
N VAL A 109 0.54 -7.62 15.17
CA VAL A 109 -0.05 -8.43 14.09
C VAL A 109 -0.76 -9.66 14.67
N SER A 110 -0.12 -10.36 15.61
CA SER A 110 -0.73 -11.53 16.25
C SER A 110 -1.97 -11.16 17.07
N ALA A 111 -1.94 -10.06 17.81
CA ALA A 111 -3.09 -9.58 18.58
C ALA A 111 -4.26 -9.18 17.66
N ALA A 112 -3.97 -8.50 16.54
CA ALA A 112 -4.98 -8.16 15.53
C ALA A 112 -5.63 -9.43 14.92
N MET A 113 -4.83 -10.46 14.62
CA MET A 113 -5.36 -11.75 14.15
C MET A 113 -6.21 -12.44 15.23
N VAL A 114 -5.78 -12.46 16.49
CA VAL A 114 -6.53 -13.06 17.61
C VAL A 114 -7.86 -12.34 17.80
N ILE A 115 -7.87 -11.01 17.77
CA ILE A 115 -9.10 -10.20 17.87
C ILE A 115 -10.01 -10.48 16.68
N GLY A 116 -9.48 -10.49 15.45
CA GLY A 116 -10.23 -10.78 14.23
C GLY A 116 -10.88 -12.16 14.24
N PHE A 117 -10.12 -13.21 14.56
CA PHE A 117 -10.65 -14.58 14.65
C PHE A 117 -11.63 -14.74 15.82
N SER A 118 -11.36 -14.13 16.98
CA SER A 118 -12.27 -14.16 18.13
C SER A 118 -13.60 -13.48 17.79
N MET A 119 -13.58 -12.38 17.05
CA MET A 119 -14.78 -11.67 16.61
C MET A 119 -15.61 -12.51 15.63
N VAL A 120 -14.97 -13.09 14.60
CA VAL A 120 -15.66 -13.99 13.65
C VAL A 120 -16.25 -15.19 14.37
N ASN A 121 -15.48 -15.83 15.24
CA ASN A 121 -15.95 -16.98 16.01
C ASN A 121 -17.12 -16.61 16.94
N LEU A 122 -17.08 -15.44 17.57
CA LEU A 122 -18.16 -14.94 18.42
C LEU A 122 -19.45 -14.68 17.62
N LEU A 123 -19.34 -14.15 16.39
CA LEU A 123 -20.49 -13.94 15.48
C LEU A 123 -21.10 -15.26 14.97
N THR A 124 -20.28 -16.30 14.82
CA THR A 124 -20.72 -17.64 14.36
C THR A 124 -21.16 -18.58 15.47
N ALA A 125 -20.85 -18.27 16.73
CA ALA A 125 -21.14 -19.10 17.89
C ALA A 125 -22.63 -18.99 18.29
N GLY A 126 -23.50 -19.60 17.49
CA GLY A 126 -24.91 -19.78 17.85
C GLY A 126 -25.06 -20.52 19.18
N GLY A 127 -25.43 -19.81 20.25
CA GLY A 127 -25.95 -20.36 21.51
C GLY A 127 -24.98 -21.02 22.51
N ASN A 128 -23.71 -21.26 22.18
CA ASN A 128 -22.76 -21.94 23.08
C ASN A 128 -22.08 -20.97 24.07
N SER A 129 -22.64 -20.82 25.28
CA SER A 129 -22.24 -19.83 26.29
C SER A 129 -20.78 -19.94 26.77
N LEU A 130 -20.25 -21.16 26.91
CA LEU A 130 -18.87 -21.41 27.34
C LEU A 130 -17.83 -21.06 26.27
N GLY A 131 -18.13 -21.33 25.00
CA GLY A 131 -17.25 -20.98 23.87
C GLY A 131 -17.18 -19.46 23.65
N ALA A 132 -18.33 -18.79 23.74
CA ALA A 132 -18.41 -17.34 23.67
C ALA A 132 -17.60 -16.66 24.80
N LEU A 133 -17.67 -17.18 26.03
CA LEU A 133 -16.90 -16.67 27.16
C LEU A 133 -15.38 -16.78 26.93
N LEU A 134 -14.91 -17.89 26.33
CA LEU A 134 -13.51 -18.08 25.98
C LEU A 134 -13.04 -17.06 24.93
N TYR A 135 -13.82 -16.80 23.87
CA TYR A 135 -13.46 -15.82 22.84
C TYR A 135 -13.49 -14.37 23.36
N VAL A 136 -14.41 -14.05 24.27
CA VAL A 136 -14.41 -12.76 24.98
C VAL A 136 -13.15 -12.64 25.85
N ALA A 137 -12.80 -13.67 26.61
CA ALA A 137 -11.58 -13.67 27.42
C ALA A 137 -10.30 -13.51 26.57
N TYR A 138 -10.22 -14.16 25.41
CA TYR A 138 -9.09 -13.97 24.48
C TYR A 138 -9.03 -12.56 23.91
N THR A 139 -10.17 -11.97 23.54
CA THR A 139 -10.23 -10.58 23.07
C THR A 139 -9.78 -9.60 24.14
N VAL A 140 -10.27 -9.76 25.38
CA VAL A 140 -9.87 -8.91 26.52
C VAL A 140 -8.38 -9.06 26.82
N ALA A 141 -7.84 -10.28 26.78
CA ALA A 141 -6.42 -10.53 26.97
C ALA A 141 -5.56 -9.88 25.86
N ALA A 142 -5.95 -10.02 24.59
CA ALA A 142 -5.23 -9.39 23.49
C ALA A 142 -5.27 -7.85 23.58
N LEU A 143 -6.41 -7.28 23.94
CA LEU A 143 -6.54 -5.83 24.13
C LEU A 143 -5.72 -5.32 25.32
N SER A 144 -5.68 -6.05 26.44
CA SER A 144 -4.87 -5.65 27.60
C SER A 144 -3.37 -5.69 27.29
N GLN A 145 -2.92 -6.68 26.51
CA GLN A 145 -1.53 -6.73 26.03
C GLN A 145 -1.19 -5.54 25.13
N LEU A 146 -2.06 -5.22 24.15
CA LEU A 146 -1.88 -4.04 23.30
C LEU A 146 -1.86 -2.73 24.10
N LEU A 147 -2.71 -2.62 25.11
CA LEU A 147 -2.76 -1.46 26.01
C LEU A 147 -1.42 -1.24 26.72
N VAL A 148 -0.77 -2.31 27.21
CA VAL A 148 0.54 -2.23 27.88
C VAL A 148 1.60 -1.60 26.97
N TYR A 149 1.69 -2.04 25.71
CA TYR A 149 2.65 -1.48 24.75
C TYR A 149 2.34 -0.02 24.38
N CYS A 150 1.07 0.29 24.17
CA CYS A 150 0.60 1.62 23.81
C CYS A 150 0.75 2.62 24.96
N TYR A 151 0.49 2.19 26.19
CA TYR A 151 0.68 2.99 27.39
C TYR A 151 2.17 3.29 27.62
N GLY A 152 3.03 2.25 27.57
CA GLY A 152 4.48 2.43 27.67
C GLY A 152 5.05 3.38 26.60
N GLY A 153 4.62 3.23 25.34
CA GLY A 153 5.04 4.13 24.25
C GLY A 153 4.58 5.58 24.43
N THR A 154 3.38 5.79 25.00
CA THR A 154 2.86 7.14 25.30
C THR A 154 3.60 7.78 26.46
N LEU A 155 3.87 7.01 27.52
CA LEU A 155 4.58 7.47 28.71
C LEU A 155 5.96 8.04 28.35
N VAL A 156 6.72 7.36 27.49
CA VAL A 156 8.02 7.85 26.97
C VAL A 156 7.85 9.10 26.10
N ALA A 157 6.83 9.13 25.24
CA ALA A 157 6.59 10.27 24.36
C ALA A 157 6.23 11.53 25.16
N GLU A 158 5.30 11.43 26.11
CA GLU A 158 4.84 12.56 26.94
C GLU A 158 5.97 13.09 27.84
N SER A 159 6.68 12.20 28.54
CA SER A 159 7.81 12.60 29.39
C SER A 159 8.94 13.28 28.60
N SER A 160 9.17 12.87 27.34
CA SER A 160 10.15 13.53 26.48
C SER A 160 9.72 14.92 26.00
N VAL A 161 8.42 15.13 25.74
CA VAL A 161 7.86 16.43 25.29
C VAL A 161 7.78 17.41 26.45
N GLU A 162 7.53 16.94 27.66
CA GLU A 162 7.46 17.79 28.86
C GLU A 162 8.78 18.52 29.14
N LEU A 163 9.94 17.99 28.69
CA LEU A 163 11.21 18.72 28.68
C LEU A 163 11.12 20.06 27.92
N CYS A 164 10.35 20.11 26.83
CA CYS A 164 10.12 21.34 26.09
C CYS A 164 9.34 22.36 26.94
N ARG A 165 8.34 21.90 27.69
CA ARG A 165 7.54 22.78 28.57
C ARG A 165 8.40 23.34 29.70
N VAL A 166 9.19 22.50 30.36
CA VAL A 166 10.13 22.93 31.41
C VAL A 166 11.19 23.89 30.88
N MET A 167 11.73 23.64 29.68
CA MET A 167 12.70 24.54 29.07
C MET A 167 12.07 25.87 28.64
N SER A 168 10.80 25.87 28.24
CA SER A 168 10.09 27.10 27.86
C SER A 168 9.84 28.06 29.04
N SER A 169 9.82 27.54 30.28
CA SER A 169 9.69 28.35 31.49
C SER A 169 11.02 28.86 32.05
N CYS A 170 12.14 28.68 31.35
CA CYS A 170 13.43 29.20 31.83
C CYS A 170 13.47 30.74 31.77
N PRO A 171 14.22 31.42 32.66
CA PRO A 171 14.38 32.89 32.65
C PRO A 171 15.31 33.34 31.51
N TRP A 172 14.92 33.05 30.27
CA TRP A 172 15.72 33.25 29.05
C TRP A 172 16.11 34.71 28.80
N GLN A 173 15.37 35.65 29.40
CA GLN A 173 15.66 37.08 29.35
C GLN A 173 17.02 37.39 29.97
N LEU A 174 17.39 36.70 31.07
CA LEU A 174 18.63 36.92 31.83
C LEU A 174 19.87 36.35 31.12
N PHE A 175 19.69 35.49 30.11
CA PHE A 175 20.77 34.75 29.48
C PHE A 175 21.50 35.57 28.41
N LYS A 176 22.81 35.35 28.26
CA LYS A 176 23.62 35.89 27.16
C LYS A 176 23.52 34.98 25.91
N PRO A 177 24.00 35.42 24.73
CA PRO A 177 23.88 34.64 23.49
C PRO A 177 24.33 33.17 23.54
N PRO A 178 25.44 32.78 24.22
CA PRO A 178 25.84 31.37 24.24
C PRO A 178 24.85 30.48 25.00
N GLN A 179 24.30 30.93 26.14
CA GLN A 179 23.34 30.16 26.93
C GLN A 179 21.97 30.10 26.22
N ARG A 180 21.52 31.21 25.61
CA ARG A 180 20.28 31.22 24.80
C ARG A 180 20.33 30.21 23.66
N ARG A 181 21.51 30.04 23.03
CA ARG A 181 21.69 29.05 21.97
C ARG A 181 21.51 27.61 22.48
N LEU A 182 21.99 27.29 23.68
CA LEU A 182 21.79 25.97 24.30
C LEU A 182 20.32 25.70 24.59
N VAL A 183 19.60 26.68 25.16
CA VAL A 183 18.14 26.62 25.39
C VAL A 183 17.40 26.35 24.08
N GLN A 184 17.72 27.11 23.02
CA GLN A 184 17.09 26.95 21.70
C GLN A 184 17.31 25.56 21.10
N LEU A 185 18.54 25.04 21.17
CA LEU A 185 18.85 23.70 20.65
C LEU A 185 18.09 22.62 21.41
N MET A 186 17.98 22.76 22.73
CA MET A 186 17.24 21.81 23.56
C MET A 186 15.73 21.89 23.28
N LEU A 187 15.16 23.09 23.12
CA LEU A 187 13.76 23.28 22.71
C LEU A 187 13.47 22.62 21.35
N LEU A 188 14.28 22.95 20.32
CA LEU A 188 14.12 22.38 18.98
C LEU A 188 14.18 20.85 18.97
N ARG A 189 14.99 20.26 19.87
CA ARG A 189 15.12 18.80 19.99
C ARG A 189 13.97 18.16 20.75
N SER A 190 13.51 18.78 21.84
CA SER A 190 12.45 18.28 22.73
C SER A 190 11.04 18.50 22.18
N GLN A 191 10.86 19.36 21.17
CA GLN A 191 9.60 19.49 20.41
C GLN A 191 9.21 18.24 19.63
N ARG A 192 10.16 17.31 19.40
CA ARG A 192 9.90 16.04 18.71
C ARG A 192 9.79 14.92 19.74
N PRO A 193 8.59 14.35 19.96
CA PRO A 193 8.40 13.27 20.92
C PRO A 193 9.31 12.08 20.59
N ILE A 194 9.93 11.53 21.62
CA ILE A 194 10.69 10.29 21.50
C ILE A 194 9.67 9.16 21.50
N SER A 195 9.52 8.54 20.34
CA SER A 195 8.50 7.51 20.10
C SER A 195 9.15 6.13 19.99
N MET A 196 8.47 5.13 20.56
CA MET A 196 8.73 3.69 20.38
C MET A 196 8.20 3.19 19.01
N ALA A 197 8.29 4.02 17.97
CA ALA A 197 7.74 3.71 16.65
C ALA A 197 8.33 2.45 16.04
N VAL A 198 7.45 1.65 15.45
CA VAL A 198 7.76 0.52 14.59
C VAL A 198 7.48 0.91 13.11
N PRO A 199 7.89 0.12 12.10
CA PRO A 199 7.83 0.47 10.69
C PRO A 199 6.46 0.88 10.12
N PHE A 200 5.35 0.79 10.86
CA PHE A 200 4.01 1.17 10.37
C PHE A 200 3.18 2.05 11.33
N PHE A 201 3.53 2.10 12.62
CA PHE A 201 2.79 2.88 13.60
C PHE A 201 3.66 3.16 14.83
N SER A 202 3.25 4.13 15.64
CA SER A 202 3.78 4.29 17.00
C SER A 202 2.81 3.63 17.98
N PRO A 203 3.26 2.69 18.83
CA PRO A 203 2.49 2.26 19.98
C PRO A 203 2.18 3.50 20.82
N SER A 204 0.91 3.89 20.88
CA SER A 204 0.44 5.03 21.65
C SER A 204 -1.01 4.82 22.04
N LEU A 205 -1.48 5.50 23.08
CA LEU A 205 -2.87 5.46 23.50
C LEU A 205 -3.81 5.95 22.38
N ALA A 206 -3.35 6.85 21.52
CA ALA A 206 -4.09 7.27 20.33
C ALA A 206 -4.21 6.14 19.30
N SER A 207 -3.14 5.38 19.06
CA SER A 207 -3.17 4.18 18.20
C SER A 207 -4.05 3.08 18.80
N PHE A 208 -4.01 2.89 20.12
CA PHE A 208 -4.89 1.96 20.84
C PHE A 208 -6.35 2.37 20.75
N ALA A 209 -6.65 3.66 20.95
CA ALA A 209 -7.99 4.21 20.81
C ALA A 209 -8.50 4.08 19.38
N ALA A 210 -7.65 4.28 18.36
CA ALA A 210 -8.01 4.04 16.97
C ALA A 210 -8.32 2.56 16.69
N LEU A 211 -7.51 1.63 17.21
CA LEU A 211 -7.78 0.18 17.09
C LEU A 211 -9.07 -0.22 17.84
N ALA A 212 -9.30 0.33 19.03
CA ALA A 212 -10.52 0.10 19.81
C ALA A 212 -11.76 0.76 19.18
N ALA A 213 -11.58 1.91 18.51
CA ALA A 213 -12.59 2.65 17.76
C ALA A 213 -12.70 2.23 16.28
N GLU A 214 -11.97 1.20 15.84
CA GLU A 214 -12.32 0.42 14.65
C GLU A 214 -13.15 -0.81 15.03
N SER A 215 -13.09 -1.24 16.30
CA SER A 215 -14.03 -2.22 16.89
C SER A 215 -15.33 -1.63 17.45
N GLY A 216 -15.52 -0.31 17.37
CA GLY A 216 -16.77 0.43 17.67
C GLY A 216 -16.80 1.73 16.87
N PRO A 217 -17.94 2.38 16.61
CA PRO A 217 -18.03 3.41 15.58
C PRO A 217 -17.31 4.73 15.97
N GLY A 218 -16.10 4.92 15.45
CA GLY A 218 -15.52 6.17 14.95
C GLY A 218 -15.15 7.28 15.94
N MET A 219 -13.89 7.73 15.93
CA MET A 219 -13.51 9.15 16.09
C MET A 219 -12.03 9.40 15.74
N THR A 220 -11.78 10.40 14.90
CA THR A 220 -10.47 10.83 14.38
C THR A 220 -9.85 11.94 15.25
N SER A 221 -8.52 11.92 15.46
CA SER A 221 -7.73 13.06 15.99
C SER A 221 -6.32 13.10 15.36
N PRO A 222 -5.48 14.11 15.64
CA PRO A 222 -5.16 15.21 14.74
C PRO A 222 -3.71 15.10 14.25
N ASP A 223 -3.53 14.47 13.10
CA ASP A 223 -2.33 14.62 12.28
C ASP A 223 -2.87 15.06 10.91
N GLU A 224 -2.63 16.30 10.50
CA GLU A 224 -3.17 16.86 9.25
C GLU A 224 -2.63 16.15 7.98
N ARG A 225 -1.78 15.13 8.15
CA ARG A 225 -1.28 14.28 7.07
C ARG A 225 -2.07 12.99 6.98
N SER A 226 -2.52 12.67 5.76
CA SER A 226 -3.24 11.43 5.49
C SER A 226 -2.38 10.20 5.83
N PHE A 227 -3.03 9.06 6.09
CA PHE A 227 -2.35 7.78 6.25
C PHE A 227 -1.39 7.48 5.08
N TRP A 228 -1.81 7.81 3.86
CA TRP A 228 -1.04 7.63 2.64
C TRP A 228 0.23 8.48 2.64
N GLU A 229 0.17 9.76 2.99
CA GLU A 229 1.37 10.62 3.04
C GLU A 229 2.45 10.09 3.99
N ARG A 230 2.06 9.35 5.02
CA ARG A 230 2.99 8.72 5.97
C ARG A 230 3.59 7.41 5.46
N HIS A 231 2.95 6.75 4.49
CA HIS A 231 3.25 5.36 4.10
C HIS A 231 3.48 5.14 2.60
N GLU A 232 3.20 6.13 1.74
CA GLU A 232 3.31 6.06 0.28
C GLU A 232 4.66 5.49 -0.18
N PHE A 233 5.75 5.96 0.43
CA PHE A 233 7.09 5.49 0.14
C PHE A 233 7.30 4.00 0.47
N LYS A 234 6.65 3.49 1.52
CA LYS A 234 6.72 2.07 1.89
C LYS A 234 5.97 1.22 0.88
N PHE A 235 4.79 1.67 0.42
CA PHE A 235 4.05 0.99 -0.65
C PHE A 235 4.91 0.85 -1.92
N TYR A 236 5.65 1.90 -2.30
CA TYR A 236 6.56 1.82 -3.44
C TYR A 236 7.74 0.86 -3.21
N GLN A 237 8.28 0.81 -1.98
CA GLN A 237 9.29 -0.19 -1.63
C GLN A 237 8.76 -1.63 -1.66
N TYR A 238 7.51 -1.85 -1.25
CA TYR A 238 6.87 -3.16 -1.39
C TYR A 238 6.69 -3.54 -2.85
N GLY A 239 6.20 -2.62 -3.68
CA GLY A 239 6.09 -2.85 -5.13
C GLY A 239 7.42 -3.24 -5.78
N HIS A 240 8.52 -2.61 -5.35
CA HIS A 240 9.88 -2.98 -5.79
C HIS A 240 10.30 -4.39 -5.38
N VAL A 241 10.15 -4.71 -4.10
CA VAL A 241 10.49 -6.04 -3.59
C VAL A 241 9.65 -7.10 -4.29
N TYR A 242 8.37 -6.80 -4.52
CA TYR A 242 7.43 -7.66 -5.18
C TYR A 242 7.82 -7.91 -6.64
N ALA A 243 8.10 -6.87 -7.43
CA ALA A 243 8.60 -7.01 -8.79
C ALA A 243 9.94 -7.79 -8.87
N LEU A 244 10.82 -7.58 -7.89
CA LEU A 244 12.11 -8.25 -7.80
C LEU A 244 11.96 -9.75 -7.52
N ILE A 245 11.02 -10.16 -6.66
CA ILE A 245 10.71 -11.58 -6.39
C ILE A 245 10.25 -12.31 -7.66
N TYR A 246 9.55 -11.62 -8.57
CA TYR A 246 9.08 -12.20 -9.83
C TYR A 246 10.04 -11.95 -11.01
N GLY A 247 11.28 -11.54 -10.74
CA GLY A 247 12.31 -11.35 -11.77
C GLY A 247 12.08 -10.15 -12.69
N GLN A 248 11.16 -9.24 -12.36
CA GLN A 248 10.82 -8.06 -13.13
C GLN A 248 11.67 -6.85 -12.71
N VAL A 249 12.99 -6.97 -12.85
CA VAL A 249 13.99 -5.96 -12.45
C VAL A 249 13.83 -4.61 -13.20
N VAL A 250 13.03 -4.58 -14.26
CA VAL A 250 12.69 -3.38 -15.03
C VAL A 250 11.75 -2.45 -14.26
N ILE A 251 10.88 -3.01 -13.41
CA ILE A 251 9.85 -2.27 -12.70
C ILE A 251 10.52 -1.56 -11.51
N ASP A 252 10.63 -0.24 -11.63
CA ASP A 252 11.19 0.63 -10.61
C ASP A 252 10.16 1.73 -10.27
N TYR A 253 9.41 1.57 -9.17
CA TYR A 253 8.47 2.55 -8.62
C TYR A 253 9.16 3.83 -8.07
N VAL A 254 10.37 3.75 -7.52
CA VAL A 254 11.13 4.89 -7.00
C VAL A 254 12.63 4.53 -7.02
N PRO A 255 13.41 5.03 -7.99
CA PRO A 255 14.84 4.77 -8.01
C PRO A 255 15.52 5.65 -6.96
N GLN A 256 15.82 5.06 -5.80
CA GLN A 256 16.33 5.80 -4.63
C GLN A 256 17.85 5.95 -4.63
N ARG A 257 18.59 4.95 -5.14
CA ARG A 257 20.06 4.96 -5.26
C ARG A 257 20.49 4.10 -6.44
N ALA A 258 21.52 4.51 -7.17
CA ALA A 258 22.14 3.67 -8.19
C ALA A 258 22.65 2.37 -7.53
N LEU A 259 22.06 1.23 -7.90
CA LEU A 259 22.56 -0.07 -7.44
C LEU A 259 24.04 -0.22 -7.83
N ARG A 260 24.84 -0.82 -6.94
CA ARG A 260 26.22 -1.21 -7.27
C ARG A 260 26.19 -2.09 -8.52
N ARG A 261 27.09 -1.81 -9.48
CA ARG A 261 27.10 -2.46 -10.81
C ARG A 261 27.02 -3.98 -10.73
N GLY A 262 27.72 -4.60 -9.78
CA GLY A 262 27.67 -6.06 -9.56
C GLY A 262 26.30 -6.59 -9.11
N ILE A 263 25.61 -5.89 -8.20
CA ILE A 263 24.27 -6.29 -7.72
C ILE A 263 23.25 -6.15 -8.85
N LYS A 264 23.34 -5.07 -9.65
CA LYS A 264 22.46 -4.86 -10.80
C LYS A 264 22.60 -5.99 -11.83
N VAL A 265 23.82 -6.40 -12.17
CA VAL A 265 24.07 -7.53 -13.09
C VAL A 265 23.53 -8.84 -12.53
N LEU A 266 23.72 -9.10 -11.23
CA LEU A 266 23.23 -10.31 -10.58
C LEU A 266 21.70 -10.39 -10.57
N LEU A 267 21.01 -9.27 -10.30
CA LEU A 267 19.56 -9.19 -10.35
C LEU A 267 19.02 -9.40 -11.76
N ILE A 268 19.63 -8.79 -12.77
CA ILE A 268 19.25 -8.99 -14.18
C ILE A 268 19.43 -10.46 -14.57
N LEU A 269 20.56 -11.08 -14.20
CA LEU A 269 20.80 -12.50 -14.44
C LEU A 269 19.75 -13.38 -13.76
N TYR A 270 19.42 -13.09 -12.50
CA TYR A 270 18.34 -13.76 -11.78
C TYR A 270 17.00 -13.62 -12.51
N GLY A 271 16.64 -12.42 -12.97
CA GLY A 271 15.41 -12.17 -13.73
C GLY A 271 15.34 -13.02 -15.00
N HIS A 272 16.42 -13.09 -15.78
CA HIS A 272 16.48 -13.94 -16.98
C HIS A 272 16.37 -15.43 -16.65
N LEU A 273 17.07 -15.91 -15.62
CA LEU A 273 16.99 -17.31 -15.20
C LEU A 273 15.59 -17.68 -14.70
N PHE A 274 14.95 -16.79 -13.94
CA PHE A 274 13.58 -16.97 -13.46
C PHE A 274 12.57 -16.98 -14.63
N SER A 275 12.70 -16.06 -15.59
CA SER A 275 11.87 -16.08 -16.80
C SER A 275 12.11 -17.30 -17.67
N LEU A 276 13.34 -17.80 -17.80
CA LEU A 276 13.64 -19.05 -18.52
C LEU A 276 12.96 -20.26 -17.86
N LEU A 277 12.99 -20.32 -16.52
CA LEU A 277 12.30 -21.36 -15.75
C LEU A 277 10.79 -21.33 -16.02
N LEU A 278 10.17 -20.13 -15.98
CA LEU A 278 8.74 -19.95 -16.23
C LEU A 278 8.33 -20.19 -17.68
N ILE A 279 9.15 -19.78 -18.65
CA ILE A 279 8.77 -19.78 -20.07
C ILE A 279 9.07 -21.12 -20.74
N VAL A 280 10.11 -21.83 -20.29
CA VAL A 280 10.62 -23.03 -20.98
C VAL A 280 10.54 -24.28 -20.10
N VAL A 281 11.18 -24.25 -18.93
CA VAL A 281 11.39 -25.47 -18.12
C VAL A 281 10.08 -25.99 -17.51
N LEU A 282 9.31 -25.12 -16.86
CA LEU A 282 8.05 -25.51 -16.21
C LEU A 282 6.97 -25.94 -17.22
N PRO A 283 6.76 -25.24 -18.35
CA PRO A 283 5.88 -25.74 -19.41
C PRO A 283 6.29 -27.10 -19.95
N ALA A 284 7.58 -27.34 -20.19
CA ALA A 284 8.07 -28.65 -20.64
C ALA A 284 7.74 -29.77 -19.62
N TYR A 285 7.94 -29.49 -18.33
CA TYR A 285 7.57 -30.40 -17.25
C TYR A 285 6.06 -30.71 -17.23
N PHE A 286 5.19 -29.70 -17.33
CA PHE A 286 3.75 -29.91 -17.33
C PHE A 286 3.22 -30.56 -18.62
N CYS A 287 3.83 -30.29 -19.77
CA CYS A 287 3.53 -30.98 -21.02
C CYS A 287 3.89 -32.47 -20.93
N TYR A 288 5.06 -32.80 -20.36
CA TYR A 288 5.45 -34.20 -20.14
C TYR A 288 4.49 -34.94 -19.20
N HIS A 289 4.00 -34.25 -18.16
CA HIS A 289 3.03 -34.80 -17.19
C HIS A 289 1.56 -34.48 -17.51
N PHE A 290 1.23 -34.10 -18.74
CA PHE A 290 -0.12 -33.68 -19.11
C PHE A 290 -1.18 -34.77 -18.89
N GLY A 291 -0.83 -36.03 -19.16
CA GLY A 291 -1.69 -37.18 -18.89
C GLY A 291 -2.07 -37.27 -17.41
N THR A 292 -1.11 -37.13 -16.50
CA THR A 292 -1.35 -37.19 -15.04
C THR A 292 -2.13 -35.99 -14.50
N LEU A 293 -1.96 -34.81 -15.13
CA LEU A 293 -2.73 -33.61 -14.79
C LEU A 293 -4.23 -33.77 -15.10
N THR A 294 -4.54 -34.42 -16.22
CA THR A 294 -5.91 -34.57 -16.74
C THR A 294 -6.58 -35.89 -16.36
N ASP A 295 -5.84 -36.81 -15.72
CA ASP A 295 -6.32 -38.13 -15.34
C ASP A 295 -7.38 -38.06 -14.23
N THR A 296 -8.65 -38.15 -14.62
CA THR A 296 -9.78 -38.27 -13.69
C THR A 296 -10.89 -39.11 -14.28
N LEU A 297 -11.51 -39.94 -13.44
CA LEU A 297 -12.69 -40.72 -13.81
C LEU A 297 -13.95 -39.85 -14.03
N ASP A 298 -14.02 -38.66 -13.44
CA ASP A 298 -15.12 -37.71 -13.62
C ASP A 298 -14.88 -36.78 -14.82
N ARG A 299 -15.62 -37.00 -15.92
CA ARG A 299 -15.58 -36.16 -17.13
C ARG A 299 -15.82 -34.66 -16.85
N ARG A 300 -16.55 -34.32 -15.78
CA ARG A 300 -16.82 -32.93 -15.42
C ARG A 300 -15.63 -32.26 -14.74
N LEU A 301 -14.92 -32.99 -13.90
CA LEU A 301 -13.68 -32.52 -13.27
C LEU A 301 -12.58 -32.36 -14.33
N GLN A 302 -12.56 -33.24 -15.33
CA GLN A 302 -11.68 -33.14 -16.49
C GLN A 302 -11.92 -31.85 -17.29
N LEU A 303 -13.18 -31.45 -17.51
CA LEU A 303 -13.52 -30.19 -18.18
C LEU A 303 -13.03 -28.97 -17.38
N LEU A 304 -13.18 -28.99 -16.05
CA LEU A 304 -12.67 -27.93 -15.17
C LEU A 304 -11.16 -27.76 -15.30
N PHE A 305 -10.42 -28.88 -15.41
CA PHE A 305 -8.97 -28.83 -15.65
C PHE A 305 -8.59 -28.27 -17.01
N TYR A 306 -9.33 -28.59 -18.08
CA TYR A 306 -9.09 -27.99 -19.39
C TYR A 306 -9.33 -26.48 -19.38
N VAL A 307 -10.38 -26.02 -18.70
CA VAL A 307 -10.65 -24.58 -18.54
C VAL A 307 -9.55 -23.91 -17.71
N GLY A 308 -9.11 -24.53 -16.62
CA GLY A 308 -7.98 -24.06 -15.81
C GLY A 308 -6.66 -24.00 -16.61
N PHE A 309 -6.44 -24.96 -17.51
CA PHE A 309 -5.30 -24.97 -18.42
C PHE A 309 -5.36 -23.81 -19.42
N ALA A 310 -6.52 -23.57 -20.03
CA ALA A 310 -6.72 -22.44 -20.95
C ALA A 310 -6.48 -21.08 -20.26
N ASN A 311 -6.98 -20.91 -19.04
CA ASN A 311 -6.73 -19.71 -18.22
C ASN A 311 -5.22 -19.54 -17.95
N THR A 312 -4.53 -20.63 -17.60
CA THR A 312 -3.08 -20.61 -17.35
C THR A 312 -2.26 -20.35 -18.62
N ALA A 313 -2.70 -20.89 -19.77
CA ALA A 313 -2.05 -20.70 -21.07
C ALA A 313 -2.06 -19.23 -21.52
N ILE A 314 -3.11 -18.47 -21.20
CA ILE A 314 -3.19 -17.04 -21.54
C ILE A 314 -2.28 -16.20 -20.65
N LYS A 315 -2.22 -16.53 -19.36
CA LYS A 315 -1.24 -15.93 -18.44
C LYS A 315 0.17 -16.21 -18.92
N TYR A 316 0.45 -17.46 -19.30
CA TYR A 316 1.72 -17.87 -19.88
C TYR A 316 2.08 -17.07 -21.14
N ALA A 317 1.16 -16.93 -22.11
CA ALA A 317 1.37 -16.12 -23.31
C ALA A 317 1.65 -14.65 -22.95
N THR A 318 0.93 -14.10 -21.97
CA THR A 318 1.13 -12.74 -21.47
C THR A 318 2.50 -12.57 -20.81
N VAL A 319 3.00 -13.58 -20.07
CA VAL A 319 4.35 -13.56 -19.48
C VAL A 319 5.42 -13.53 -20.57
N ILE A 320 5.29 -14.32 -21.65
CA ILE A 320 6.23 -14.29 -22.78
C ILE A 320 6.29 -12.89 -23.39
N VAL A 321 5.14 -12.33 -23.72
CA VAL A 321 5.06 -10.99 -24.34
C VAL A 321 5.67 -9.95 -23.41
N THR A 322 5.37 -10.02 -22.12
CA THR A 322 5.92 -9.11 -21.11
C THR A 322 7.43 -9.24 -20.99
N TYR A 323 7.97 -10.46 -20.99
CA TYR A 323 9.41 -10.70 -20.94
C TYR A 323 10.13 -10.15 -22.18
N VAL A 324 9.61 -10.38 -23.38
CA VAL A 324 10.17 -9.84 -24.62
C VAL A 324 10.11 -8.32 -24.62
N ALA A 325 8.98 -7.72 -24.23
CA ALA A 325 8.84 -6.27 -24.14
C ALA A 325 9.85 -5.65 -23.14
N ASN A 326 9.99 -6.27 -21.96
CA ASN A 326 10.90 -5.82 -20.91
C ASN A 326 12.37 -5.92 -21.30
N THR A 327 12.75 -6.92 -22.09
CA THR A 327 14.14 -7.14 -22.51
C THR A 327 14.53 -6.27 -23.70
N VAL A 328 13.63 -6.10 -24.68
CA VAL A 328 13.89 -5.30 -25.89
C VAL A 328 13.81 -3.80 -25.62
N HIS A 329 12.92 -3.36 -24.71
CA HIS A 329 12.67 -1.94 -24.47
C HIS A 329 13.10 -1.46 -23.08
N PHE A 330 13.94 -2.21 -22.37
CA PHE A 330 14.38 -1.94 -20.99
C PHE A 330 14.74 -0.46 -20.71
N GLU A 331 15.63 0.11 -21.53
CA GLU A 331 16.15 1.47 -21.33
C GLU A 331 15.08 2.53 -21.61
N ALA A 332 14.23 2.29 -22.61
CA ALA A 332 13.12 3.16 -22.94
C ALA A 332 12.04 3.16 -21.83
N ILE A 333 11.73 2.01 -21.22
CA ILE A 333 10.74 1.91 -20.13
C ILE A 333 11.18 2.76 -18.94
N ASN A 334 12.43 2.58 -18.50
CA ASN A 334 12.93 3.26 -17.31
C ASN A 334 13.02 4.79 -17.54
N GLN A 335 13.51 5.22 -18.71
CA GLN A 335 13.66 6.64 -19.02
C GLN A 335 12.32 7.35 -19.26
N LYS A 336 11.43 6.76 -20.06
CA LYS A 336 10.20 7.43 -20.50
C LYS A 336 9.02 7.29 -19.54
N CYS A 337 9.05 6.30 -18.64
CA CYS A 337 7.99 6.14 -17.64
C CYS A 337 8.50 6.54 -16.24
N THR A 338 9.37 5.74 -15.63
CA THR A 338 9.78 5.94 -14.24
C THR A 338 10.50 7.28 -14.01
N LEU A 339 11.53 7.59 -14.81
CA LEU A 339 12.30 8.82 -14.62
C LEU A 339 11.49 10.08 -14.97
N GLN A 340 10.70 10.02 -16.05
CA GLN A 340 9.79 11.11 -16.42
C GLN A 340 8.73 11.37 -15.33
N ARG A 341 8.12 10.32 -14.77
CA ARG A 341 7.21 10.44 -13.63
C ARG A 341 7.90 11.09 -12.42
N MET A 342 9.13 10.67 -12.08
CA MET A 342 9.88 11.31 -11.00
C MET A 342 10.20 12.78 -11.26
N HIS A 343 10.48 13.14 -12.52
CA HIS A 343 10.70 14.53 -12.91
C HIS A 343 9.44 15.35 -12.65
N LEU A 344 8.29 14.89 -13.16
CA LEU A 344 6.99 15.52 -12.94
C LEU A 344 6.63 15.60 -11.45
N GLU A 345 6.91 14.57 -10.66
CA GLU A 345 6.69 14.59 -9.20
C GLU A 345 7.47 15.72 -8.51
N ARG A 346 8.69 16.03 -8.98
CA ARG A 346 9.49 17.15 -8.43
C ARG A 346 8.94 18.49 -8.90
N GLU A 347 8.53 18.60 -10.16
CA GLU A 347 7.96 19.82 -10.74
C GLU A 347 6.64 20.23 -10.05
N PHE A 348 5.80 19.26 -9.70
CA PHE A 348 4.51 19.46 -9.03
C PHE A 348 4.60 19.46 -7.50
N LYS A 349 5.80 19.40 -6.90
CA LYS A 349 5.98 19.33 -5.45
C LYS A 349 5.30 20.48 -4.69
N ASN A 350 5.30 21.67 -5.27
CA ASN A 350 4.72 22.89 -4.67
C ASN A 350 3.34 23.25 -5.26
N ALA A 351 2.76 22.38 -6.10
CA ALA A 351 1.46 22.64 -6.70
C ALA A 351 0.32 22.56 -5.67
N PRO A 352 -0.79 23.29 -5.86
CA PRO A 352 -1.98 23.15 -5.03
C PRO A 352 -2.43 21.69 -4.99
N GLN A 353 -2.73 21.19 -3.79
CA GLN A 353 -3.15 19.81 -3.60
C GLN A 353 -4.67 19.79 -3.41
N GLU A 354 -5.38 19.21 -4.37
CA GLU A 354 -6.79 18.80 -4.20
C GLU A 354 -6.92 17.76 -3.06
N PRO A 355 -8.12 17.46 -2.55
CA PRO A 355 -8.26 16.46 -1.50
C PRO A 355 -7.75 15.12 -2.01
N LYS A 356 -6.59 14.68 -1.49
CA LYS A 356 -5.94 13.43 -1.87
C LYS A 356 -6.76 12.18 -1.53
N LYS A 357 -7.74 12.33 -0.64
CA LYS A 357 -8.51 11.24 -0.04
C LYS A 357 -9.12 10.22 -1.03
N PRO A 358 -9.78 10.60 -2.15
CA PRO A 358 -10.38 9.62 -3.06
C PRO A 358 -9.32 8.87 -3.86
N PHE A 359 -8.22 9.53 -4.24
CA PHE A 359 -7.11 8.93 -4.95
C PHE A 359 -6.34 7.93 -4.07
N GLU A 360 -6.02 8.37 -2.85
CA GLU A 360 -5.35 7.54 -1.84
C GLU A 360 -6.19 6.33 -1.46
N PHE A 361 -7.51 6.52 -1.33
CA PHE A 361 -8.44 5.42 -1.11
C PHE A 361 -8.41 4.40 -2.25
N LEU A 362 -8.41 4.84 -3.52
CA LEU A 362 -8.39 3.93 -4.67
C LEU A 362 -7.11 3.09 -4.72
N MET A 363 -5.94 3.71 -4.47
CA MET A 363 -4.66 3.02 -4.38
C MET A 363 -4.63 2.00 -3.24
N TYR A 364 -5.10 2.41 -2.06
CA TYR A 364 -5.17 1.54 -0.88
C TYR A 364 -6.11 0.36 -1.08
N PHE A 365 -7.30 0.62 -1.62
CA PHE A 365 -8.31 -0.39 -1.89
C PHE A 365 -7.79 -1.45 -2.86
N LYS A 366 -7.14 -1.05 -3.96
CA LYS A 366 -6.51 -2.00 -4.89
C LYS A 366 -5.41 -2.82 -4.23
N PHE A 367 -4.55 -2.19 -3.41
CA PHE A 367 -3.51 -2.93 -2.67
C PHE A 367 -4.11 -3.98 -1.73
N CYS A 368 -5.14 -3.63 -0.95
CA CYS A 368 -5.84 -4.57 -0.08
C CYS A 368 -6.52 -5.69 -0.87
N LEU A 369 -7.16 -5.35 -2.00
CA LEU A 369 -7.85 -6.29 -2.86
C LEU A 369 -6.91 -7.38 -3.40
N ILE A 370 -5.75 -6.98 -3.94
CA ILE A 370 -4.76 -7.90 -4.51
C ILE A 370 -4.19 -8.83 -3.44
N ASN A 371 -3.84 -8.28 -2.27
CA ASN A 371 -3.35 -9.10 -1.16
C ASN A 371 -4.41 -10.09 -0.65
N LEU A 372 -5.67 -9.69 -0.58
CA LEU A 372 -6.78 -10.59 -0.24
C LEU A 372 -6.92 -11.72 -1.29
N MET A 373 -6.88 -11.38 -2.58
CA MET A 373 -6.95 -12.37 -3.66
C MET A 373 -5.77 -13.35 -3.61
N MET A 374 -4.56 -12.86 -3.34
CA MET A 374 -3.36 -13.68 -3.17
C MET A 374 -3.51 -14.65 -1.99
N MET A 375 -4.00 -14.18 -0.84
CA MET A 375 -4.26 -15.02 0.33
C MET A 375 -5.28 -16.12 0.03
N ILE A 376 -6.37 -15.79 -0.70
CA ILE A 376 -7.37 -16.78 -1.11
C ILE A 376 -6.74 -17.87 -1.98
N GLN A 377 -5.91 -17.50 -2.96
CA GLN A 377 -5.24 -18.48 -3.81
C GLN A 377 -4.23 -19.35 -3.04
N VAL A 378 -3.47 -18.76 -2.12
CA VAL A 378 -2.52 -19.51 -1.28
C VAL A 378 -3.26 -20.52 -0.41
N CYS A 379 -4.36 -20.12 0.22
CA CYS A 379 -5.23 -21.03 0.98
C CYS A 379 -5.78 -22.16 0.09
N ALA A 380 -6.18 -21.86 -1.15
CA ALA A 380 -6.66 -22.86 -2.10
C ALA A 380 -5.57 -23.88 -2.48
N ILE A 381 -4.31 -23.45 -2.65
CA ILE A 381 -3.17 -24.34 -2.91
C ILE A 381 -2.89 -25.25 -1.70
N PHE A 382 -2.91 -24.70 -0.48
CA PHE A 382 -2.73 -25.50 0.73
C PHE A 382 -3.84 -26.53 0.94
N ALA A 383 -5.08 -26.19 0.58
CA ALA A 383 -6.19 -27.13 0.62
C ALA A 383 -5.96 -28.35 -0.31
N GLN A 384 -5.41 -28.12 -1.52
CA GLN A 384 -5.08 -29.21 -2.46
C GLN A 384 -3.91 -30.09 -1.98
N TYR A 385 -2.96 -29.53 -1.25
CA TYR A 385 -1.83 -30.28 -0.69
C TYR A 385 -2.27 -31.29 0.38
N GLY A 386 -3.42 -31.08 1.04
CA GLY A 386 -3.97 -31.98 2.05
C GLY A 386 -4.52 -33.30 1.50
N GLU A 387 -4.79 -33.40 0.19
CA GLU A 387 -5.35 -34.60 -0.44
C GLU A 387 -4.24 -35.60 -0.82
N LYS A 388 -4.30 -36.83 -0.27
CA LYS A 388 -3.27 -37.87 -0.46
C LYS A 388 -3.40 -38.58 -1.82
N GLY A 389 -2.42 -38.42 -2.72
CA GLY A 389 -2.24 -39.22 -3.94
C GLY A 389 -1.10 -38.70 -4.84
N SER A 390 -0.44 -39.54 -5.64
CA SER A 390 0.65 -39.13 -6.55
C SER A 390 0.19 -38.10 -7.61
N ALA A 391 -1.06 -38.20 -8.08
CA ALA A 391 -1.68 -37.22 -8.96
C ALA A 391 -1.92 -35.85 -8.27
N SER A 392 -1.99 -35.78 -6.94
CA SER A 392 -2.18 -34.50 -6.25
C SER A 392 -0.91 -33.64 -6.23
N GLN A 393 0.28 -34.24 -6.18
CA GLN A 393 1.54 -33.48 -6.15
C GLN A 393 1.79 -32.69 -7.45
N VAL A 394 1.61 -33.31 -8.62
CA VAL A 394 1.78 -32.63 -9.91
C VAL A 394 0.73 -31.51 -10.08
N ARG A 395 -0.49 -31.72 -9.57
CA ARG A 395 -1.55 -30.71 -9.58
C ARG A 395 -1.24 -29.52 -8.68
N VAL A 396 -0.69 -29.75 -7.48
CA VAL A 396 -0.22 -28.69 -6.59
C VAL A 396 0.91 -27.90 -7.25
N HIS A 397 1.87 -28.57 -7.91
CA HIS A 397 2.92 -27.87 -8.66
C HIS A 397 2.34 -26.98 -9.77
N PHE A 398 1.31 -27.45 -10.49
CA PHE A 398 0.64 -26.65 -11.53
C PHE A 398 -0.14 -25.48 -10.94
N ALA A 399 -0.79 -25.65 -9.79
CA ALA A 399 -1.49 -24.58 -9.08
C ALA A 399 -0.50 -23.49 -8.60
N VAL A 400 0.66 -23.88 -8.07
CA VAL A 400 1.75 -22.95 -7.71
C VAL A 400 2.27 -22.24 -8.96
N TYR A 401 2.45 -22.94 -10.08
CA TYR A 401 2.86 -22.31 -11.34
C TYR A 401 1.84 -21.28 -11.84
N ALA A 402 0.55 -21.62 -11.84
CA ALA A 402 -0.53 -20.71 -12.23
C ALA A 402 -0.60 -19.48 -11.30
N PHE A 403 -0.35 -19.66 -10.00
CA PHE A 403 -0.21 -18.57 -9.03
C PHE A 403 0.96 -17.65 -9.37
N VAL A 404 2.14 -18.21 -9.64
CA VAL A 404 3.32 -17.40 -9.98
C VAL A 404 3.12 -16.64 -11.30
N LEU A 405 2.53 -17.27 -12.33
CA LEU A 405 2.20 -16.60 -13.59
C LEU A 405 1.22 -15.44 -13.39
N TRP A 406 0.18 -15.63 -12.57
CA TRP A 406 -0.78 -14.56 -12.29
C TRP A 406 -0.10 -13.37 -11.60
N ASN A 407 0.67 -13.60 -10.54
CA ASN A 407 1.36 -12.53 -9.84
C ASN A 407 2.40 -11.82 -10.71
N TYR A 408 3.06 -12.53 -11.65
CA TYR A 408 3.92 -11.90 -12.64
C TYR A 408 3.15 -10.94 -13.55
N THR A 409 1.98 -11.33 -14.06
CA THR A 409 1.14 -10.47 -14.90
C THR A 409 0.52 -9.31 -14.12
N GLU A 410 0.12 -9.55 -12.87
CA GLU A 410 -0.53 -8.56 -11.99
C GLU A 410 0.42 -7.43 -11.62
N ASN A 411 1.67 -7.76 -11.28
CA ASN A 411 2.73 -6.78 -11.01
C ASN A 411 2.89 -5.73 -12.11
N MET A 412 2.78 -6.16 -13.37
CA MET A 412 2.92 -5.27 -14.51
C MET A 412 1.67 -4.40 -14.68
N ALA A 413 0.48 -4.97 -14.45
CA ALA A 413 -0.77 -4.22 -14.44
C ALA A 413 -0.78 -3.16 -13.32
N ASP A 414 -0.26 -3.49 -12.13
CA ASP A 414 -0.11 -2.59 -11.00
C ASP A 414 0.84 -1.43 -11.28
N TYR A 415 1.97 -1.70 -11.94
CA TYR A 415 2.89 -0.65 -12.35
C TYR A 415 2.24 0.30 -13.36
N CYS A 416 1.54 -0.23 -14.37
CA CYS A 416 0.79 0.57 -15.33
C CYS A 416 -0.31 1.40 -14.65
N TYR A 417 -1.05 0.78 -13.72
CA TYR A 417 -2.06 1.46 -12.91
C TYR A 417 -1.44 2.61 -12.11
N TRP A 418 -0.30 2.39 -11.45
CA TRP A 418 0.39 3.41 -10.67
C TRP A 418 0.89 4.60 -11.51
N ILE A 419 1.43 4.34 -12.72
CA ILE A 419 1.82 5.40 -13.65
C ILE A 419 0.59 6.22 -14.08
N ASN A 420 -0.50 5.57 -14.50
CA ASN A 420 -1.72 6.26 -14.92
C ASN A 420 -2.41 7.00 -13.76
N ALA A 421 -2.35 6.45 -12.55
CA ALA A 421 -2.81 7.10 -11.33
C ALA A 421 -1.97 8.38 -11.06
N SER A 422 -0.66 8.34 -11.27
CA SER A 422 0.20 9.52 -11.18
C SER A 422 -0.14 10.56 -12.25
N VAL A 423 -0.43 10.14 -13.48
CA VAL A 423 -0.90 11.02 -14.58
C VAL A 423 -2.20 11.73 -14.20
N LEU A 424 -3.19 11.00 -13.66
CA LEU A 424 -4.44 11.58 -13.17
C LEU A 424 -4.19 12.68 -12.12
N LYS A 425 -3.31 12.39 -11.15
CA LYS A 425 -2.90 13.37 -10.14
C LYS A 425 -2.29 14.62 -10.77
N TYR A 426 -1.39 14.46 -11.74
CA TYR A 426 -0.74 15.60 -12.39
C TYR A 426 -1.72 16.44 -13.22
N TYR A 427 -2.67 15.82 -13.93
CA TYR A 427 -3.72 16.58 -14.65
C TYR A 427 -4.59 17.40 -13.70
N ARG A 428 -4.95 16.88 -12.52
CA ARG A 428 -5.70 17.64 -11.51
C ARG A 428 -4.91 18.82 -10.98
N GLN A 429 -3.65 18.59 -10.59
CA GLN A 429 -2.76 19.67 -10.12
C GLN A 429 -2.52 20.73 -11.20
N PHE A 430 -2.37 20.29 -12.45
CA PHE A 430 -2.28 21.17 -13.61
C PHE A 430 -3.57 22.00 -13.77
N ASN A 431 -4.75 21.39 -13.69
CA ASN A 431 -6.02 22.11 -13.83
C ASN A 431 -6.21 23.18 -12.73
N LEU A 432 -5.83 22.87 -11.47
CA LEU A 432 -5.85 23.86 -10.38
C LEU A 432 -4.91 25.05 -10.64
N GLN A 433 -3.71 24.79 -11.14
CA GLN A 433 -2.76 25.85 -11.48
C GLN A 433 -3.23 26.68 -12.68
N LEU A 434 -3.86 26.03 -13.66
CA LEU A 434 -4.44 26.69 -14.82
C LEU A 434 -5.62 27.58 -14.42
N ASP A 435 -6.48 27.11 -13.52
CA ASP A 435 -7.62 27.88 -13.01
C ASP A 435 -7.18 29.07 -12.16
N SER A 436 -6.19 28.88 -11.29
CA SER A 436 -5.54 29.98 -10.56
C SER A 436 -4.95 31.04 -11.50
N LEU A 437 -4.32 30.61 -12.60
CA LEU A 437 -3.75 31.53 -13.59
C LEU A 437 -4.86 32.28 -14.35
N ARG A 438 -5.98 31.62 -14.64
CA ARG A 438 -7.18 32.23 -15.23
C ARG A 438 -7.72 33.34 -14.32
N GLU A 439 -7.90 33.07 -13.03
CA GLU A 439 -8.39 34.07 -12.07
C GLU A 439 -7.47 35.30 -11.95
N GLU A 440 -6.16 35.08 -11.97
CA GLU A 440 -5.18 36.18 -11.97
C GLU A 440 -5.26 37.04 -13.25
N MET A 441 -5.54 36.40 -14.39
CA MET A 441 -5.73 37.07 -15.68
C MET A 441 -7.03 37.85 -15.72
N ASP A 442 -8.15 37.28 -15.23
CA ASP A 442 -9.45 37.96 -15.10
C ASP A 442 -9.35 39.21 -14.19
N GLY A 443 -8.41 39.21 -13.25
CA GLY A 443 -8.12 40.34 -12.35
C GLY A 443 -7.27 41.48 -12.94
N LEU A 444 -6.77 41.37 -14.17
CA LEU A 444 -5.94 42.40 -14.81
C LEU A 444 -6.77 43.66 -15.13
N ARG A 445 -6.35 44.83 -14.63
CA ARG A 445 -7.02 46.12 -14.89
C ARG A 445 -6.15 47.08 -15.71
N PRO A 446 -6.68 47.72 -16.78
CA PRO A 446 -5.93 48.51 -17.76
C PRO A 446 -5.23 49.81 -17.28
N GLY A 447 -5.14 50.09 -15.98
CA GLY A 447 -4.63 51.38 -15.44
C GLY A 447 -3.38 51.32 -14.55
N ARG A 448 -2.78 50.15 -14.31
CA ARG A 448 -1.58 50.02 -13.45
C ARG A 448 -0.31 49.99 -14.29
N GLY A 449 0.68 50.84 -13.98
CA GLY A 449 2.00 50.88 -14.64
C GLY A 449 2.84 49.59 -14.58
N MET A 450 2.33 48.50 -13.99
CA MET A 450 2.94 47.17 -13.96
C MET A 450 2.23 46.14 -14.86
N LEU A 451 1.27 46.56 -15.70
CA LEU A 451 0.45 45.63 -16.47
C LEU A 451 1.27 44.78 -17.45
N LEU A 452 2.21 45.39 -18.18
CA LEU A 452 3.10 44.67 -19.09
C LEU A 452 3.98 43.64 -18.36
N HIS A 453 4.54 44.01 -17.20
CA HIS A 453 5.33 43.08 -16.39
C HIS A 453 4.50 41.88 -15.93
N ARG A 454 3.25 42.11 -15.50
CA ARG A 454 2.33 41.02 -15.11
C ARG A 454 1.95 40.12 -16.29
N CYS A 455 1.73 40.70 -17.48
CA CYS A 455 1.48 39.92 -18.70
C CYS A 455 2.69 39.04 -19.07
N CYS A 456 3.93 39.56 -18.97
CA CYS A 456 5.14 38.77 -19.14
C CYS A 456 5.25 37.62 -18.13
N GLU A 457 5.00 37.90 -16.85
CA GLU A 457 5.04 36.89 -15.77
C GLU A 457 3.98 35.79 -15.97
N LEU A 458 2.75 36.17 -16.37
CA LEU A 458 1.69 35.24 -16.72
C LEU A 458 2.06 34.39 -17.94
N SER A 459 2.69 34.99 -18.95
CA SER A 459 3.16 34.28 -20.13
C SER A 459 4.24 33.25 -19.79
N ASP A 460 5.23 33.60 -18.95
CA ASP A 460 6.26 32.67 -18.49
C ASP A 460 5.66 31.51 -17.68
N ARG A 461 4.67 31.79 -16.81
CA ARG A 461 3.96 30.75 -16.06
C ARG A 461 3.13 29.84 -16.95
N LEU A 462 2.44 30.39 -17.96
CA LEU A 462 1.66 29.62 -18.91
C LEU A 462 2.55 28.74 -19.80
N GLU A 463 3.71 29.23 -20.20
CA GLU A 463 4.72 28.47 -20.95
C GLU A 463 5.21 27.25 -20.14
N VAL A 464 5.46 27.43 -18.83
CA VAL A 464 5.82 26.33 -17.91
C VAL A 464 4.67 25.33 -17.79
N LEU A 465 3.42 25.80 -17.66
CA LEU A 465 2.24 24.93 -17.59
C LEU A 465 2.05 24.13 -18.88
N ARG A 466 2.19 24.77 -20.05
CA ARG A 466 2.12 24.09 -21.36
C ARG A 466 3.16 22.98 -21.47
N ARG A 467 4.41 23.28 -21.12
CA ARG A 467 5.49 22.27 -21.10
C ARG A 467 5.14 21.08 -20.18
N ARG A 468 4.65 21.34 -18.98
CA ARG A 468 4.22 20.29 -18.04
C ARG A 468 3.06 19.46 -18.59
N CYS A 469 2.09 20.09 -19.24
CA CYS A 469 0.97 19.41 -19.89
C CYS A 469 1.46 18.41 -20.95
N ARG A 470 2.41 18.84 -21.80
CA ARG A 470 3.06 17.98 -22.80
C ARG A 470 3.78 16.80 -22.16
N GLU A 471 4.57 17.06 -21.11
CA GLU A 471 5.28 16.00 -20.38
C GLU A 471 4.33 15.00 -19.69
N ILE A 472 3.17 15.44 -19.19
CA ILE A 472 2.13 14.55 -18.63
C ILE A 472 1.51 13.69 -19.74
N HIS A 473 1.19 14.30 -20.89
CA HIS A 473 0.62 13.60 -22.03
C HIS A 473 1.58 12.54 -22.59
N ASP A 474 2.85 12.89 -22.76
CA ASP A 474 3.90 11.97 -23.22
C ASP A 474 4.07 10.78 -22.26
N LEU A 475 4.00 11.02 -20.94
CA LEU A 475 4.06 9.95 -19.94
C LEU A 475 2.87 8.97 -20.09
N GLN A 476 1.66 9.49 -20.29
CA GLN A 476 0.47 8.66 -20.50
C GLN A 476 0.59 7.83 -21.78
N ARG A 477 1.00 8.48 -22.88
CA ARG A 477 1.14 7.85 -24.20
C ARG A 477 2.18 6.74 -24.18
N GLU A 478 3.36 7.00 -23.63
CA GLU A 478 4.42 6.01 -23.54
C GLU A 478 4.02 4.88 -22.58
N SER A 479 3.37 5.17 -21.45
CA SER A 479 2.81 4.13 -20.56
C SER A 479 1.89 3.17 -21.32
N PHE A 480 0.95 3.67 -22.11
CA PHE A 480 0.06 2.83 -22.91
C PHE A 480 0.80 2.04 -23.99
N ARG A 481 1.73 2.68 -24.71
CA ARG A 481 2.51 2.02 -25.75
C ARG A 481 3.35 0.86 -25.19
N MET A 482 3.88 1.01 -23.98
CA MET A 482 4.70 -0.01 -23.33
C MET A 482 3.88 -1.18 -22.76
N HIS A 483 2.65 -0.93 -22.30
CA HIS A 483 1.82 -1.93 -21.61
C HIS A 483 0.65 -2.46 -22.44
N GLN A 484 0.47 -2.02 -23.68
CA GLN A 484 -0.72 -2.34 -24.50
C GLN A 484 -1.02 -3.84 -24.63
N PHE A 485 0.00 -4.68 -24.86
CA PHE A 485 -0.22 -6.12 -25.01
C PHE A 485 -0.50 -6.80 -23.67
N GLN A 486 0.14 -6.33 -22.61
CA GLN A 486 -0.06 -6.83 -21.25
C GLN A 486 -1.47 -6.48 -20.76
N LEU A 487 -1.95 -5.27 -21.05
CA LEU A 487 -3.32 -4.84 -20.74
C LEU A 487 -4.36 -5.65 -21.54
N ILE A 488 -4.11 -5.95 -22.81
CA ILE A 488 -4.98 -6.85 -23.59
C ILE A 488 -4.98 -8.26 -23.00
N GLY A 489 -3.81 -8.79 -22.63
CA GLY A 489 -3.67 -10.08 -21.95
C GLY A 489 -4.44 -10.11 -20.63
N LEU A 490 -4.39 -9.03 -19.85
CA LEU A 490 -5.17 -8.86 -18.62
C LEU A 490 -6.68 -8.89 -18.92
N MET A 491 -7.16 -8.11 -19.90
CA MET A 491 -8.59 -8.10 -20.27
C MET A 491 -9.08 -9.48 -20.72
N LEU A 492 -8.30 -10.19 -21.54
CA LEU A 492 -8.63 -11.54 -21.99
C LEU A 492 -8.62 -12.54 -20.83
N SER A 493 -7.64 -12.41 -19.92
CA SER A 493 -7.59 -13.20 -18.69
C SER A 493 -8.81 -12.91 -17.81
N THR A 494 -9.28 -11.66 -17.69
CA THR A 494 -10.49 -11.30 -16.96
C THR A 494 -11.72 -11.95 -17.54
N LEU A 495 -11.88 -11.91 -18.87
CA LEU A 495 -13.00 -12.55 -19.57
C LEU A 495 -13.07 -14.05 -19.25
N ILE A 496 -11.94 -14.75 -19.40
CA ILE A 496 -11.89 -16.20 -19.24
C ILE A 496 -11.97 -16.60 -17.77
N ASN A 497 -11.35 -15.84 -16.87
CA ASN A 497 -11.43 -16.10 -15.44
C ASN A 497 -12.89 -15.93 -14.95
N ASN A 498 -13.58 -14.88 -15.38
CA ASN A 498 -15.00 -14.69 -15.06
C ASN A 498 -15.88 -15.80 -15.62
N LEU A 499 -15.67 -16.18 -16.89
CA LEU A 499 -16.38 -17.31 -17.51
C LEU A 499 -16.16 -18.62 -16.76
N THR A 500 -14.90 -18.90 -16.39
CA THR A 500 -14.50 -20.09 -15.61
C THR A 500 -15.18 -20.10 -14.25
N ASN A 501 -15.15 -18.97 -13.55
CA ASN A 501 -15.74 -18.84 -12.22
C ASN A 501 -17.26 -18.99 -12.27
N PHE A 502 -17.96 -18.36 -13.22
CA PHE A 502 -19.41 -18.52 -13.39
C PHE A 502 -19.80 -19.97 -13.69
N TYR A 503 -19.07 -20.63 -14.59
CA TYR A 503 -19.31 -22.04 -14.90
C TYR A 503 -19.07 -22.95 -13.69
N THR A 504 -18.00 -22.69 -12.92
CA THR A 504 -17.67 -23.45 -11.70
C THR A 504 -18.74 -23.26 -10.63
N LEU A 505 -19.18 -22.01 -10.39
CA LEU A 505 -20.23 -21.70 -9.42
C LEU A 505 -21.56 -22.35 -9.80
N PHE A 506 -21.96 -22.29 -11.07
CA PHE A 506 -23.15 -22.98 -11.57
C PHE A 506 -23.08 -24.48 -11.31
N HIS A 507 -21.94 -25.11 -11.59
CA HIS A 507 -21.78 -26.54 -11.38
C HIS A 507 -21.85 -26.92 -9.88
N MET A 508 -21.24 -26.12 -9.00
CA MET A 508 -21.30 -26.36 -7.55
C MET A 508 -22.72 -26.18 -7.01
N LEU A 509 -23.42 -25.13 -7.44
CA LEU A 509 -24.82 -24.86 -7.08
C LEU A 509 -25.76 -25.94 -7.62
N ALA A 510 -25.50 -26.47 -8.82
CA ALA A 510 -26.32 -27.53 -9.41
C ALA A 510 -26.16 -28.91 -8.74
N LYS A 511 -25.11 -29.12 -7.92
CA LYS A 511 -24.89 -30.36 -7.16
C LYS A 511 -25.41 -30.32 -5.72
N GLN A 512 -25.65 -29.14 -5.14
CA GLN A 512 -26.06 -28.99 -3.73
C GLN A 512 -27.54 -28.64 -3.60
N SER A 513 -28.27 -29.33 -2.72
CA SER A 513 -29.61 -28.90 -2.29
C SER A 513 -29.50 -27.56 -1.55
N LEU A 514 -30.45 -26.66 -1.78
CA LEU A 514 -30.48 -25.24 -1.36
C LEU A 514 -30.32 -24.94 0.15
N GLU A 515 -30.10 -25.94 1.01
CA GLU A 515 -30.12 -25.75 2.48
C GLU A 515 -28.75 -25.43 3.11
N GLU A 516 -27.61 -25.67 2.44
CA GLU A 516 -26.28 -25.28 2.94
C GLU A 516 -25.34 -24.79 1.82
N VAL A 517 -25.08 -23.48 1.76
CA VAL A 517 -24.06 -22.91 0.86
C VAL A 517 -22.67 -23.29 1.39
N SER A 518 -21.96 -24.17 0.67
CA SER A 518 -20.65 -24.65 1.10
C SER A 518 -19.54 -23.58 0.98
N TYR A 519 -18.60 -23.61 1.93
CA TYR A 519 -17.44 -22.70 2.01
C TYR A 519 -16.69 -22.47 0.67
N PRO A 520 -16.42 -23.49 -0.18
CA PRO A 520 -15.73 -23.30 -1.46
C PRO A 520 -16.49 -22.43 -2.47
N VAL A 521 -17.84 -22.43 -2.43
CA VAL A 521 -18.68 -21.61 -3.31
C VAL A 521 -18.55 -20.14 -2.93
N VAL A 522 -18.54 -19.84 -1.63
CA VAL A 522 -18.36 -18.48 -1.12
C VAL A 522 -16.96 -17.97 -1.48
N VAL A 523 -15.92 -18.77 -1.22
CA VAL A 523 -14.53 -18.41 -1.53
C VAL A 523 -14.32 -18.18 -3.03
N GLY A 524 -14.86 -19.06 -3.88
CA GLY A 524 -14.79 -18.90 -5.34
C GLY A 524 -15.52 -17.65 -5.83
N SER A 525 -16.68 -17.32 -5.25
CA SER A 525 -17.44 -16.10 -5.57
C SER A 525 -16.71 -14.82 -5.15
N VAL A 526 -16.08 -14.81 -3.97
CA VAL A 526 -15.28 -13.68 -3.49
C VAL A 526 -14.07 -13.45 -4.40
N TYR A 527 -13.36 -14.53 -4.77
CA TYR A 527 -12.22 -14.44 -5.69
C TYR A 527 -12.62 -13.91 -7.08
N ALA A 528 -13.72 -14.41 -7.64
CA ALA A 528 -14.25 -13.95 -8.94
C ALA A 528 -14.63 -12.46 -8.90
N THR A 529 -15.31 -12.04 -7.84
CA THR A 529 -15.71 -10.65 -7.62
C THR A 529 -14.49 -9.76 -7.48
N GLY A 530 -13.47 -10.20 -6.74
CA GLY A 530 -12.22 -9.45 -6.58
C GLY A 530 -11.50 -9.22 -7.90
N PHE A 531 -11.40 -10.24 -8.76
CA PHE A 531 -10.77 -10.11 -10.07
C PHE A 531 -11.50 -9.13 -10.99
N TYR A 532 -12.83 -9.14 -10.95
CA TYR A 532 -13.65 -8.18 -11.69
C TYR A 532 -13.46 -6.74 -11.18
N ILE A 533 -13.46 -6.55 -9.86
CA ILE A 533 -13.25 -5.24 -9.23
C ILE A 533 -11.85 -4.71 -9.56
N ASP A 534 -10.81 -5.56 -9.53
CA ASP A 534 -9.45 -5.15 -9.87
C ASP A 534 -9.37 -4.59 -11.30
N THR A 535 -9.90 -5.35 -12.26
CA THR A 535 -9.96 -4.92 -13.67
C THR A 535 -10.75 -3.62 -13.82
N TYR A 536 -11.87 -3.50 -13.10
CA TYR A 536 -12.70 -2.30 -13.11
C TYR A 536 -11.92 -1.06 -12.62
N ILE A 537 -11.18 -1.17 -11.52
CA ILE A 537 -10.35 -0.07 -10.98
C ILE A 537 -9.33 0.44 -12.02
N VAL A 538 -8.68 -0.48 -12.75
CA VAL A 538 -7.72 -0.12 -13.80
C VAL A 538 -8.38 0.71 -14.92
N THR A 539 -9.59 0.35 -15.33
CA THR A 539 -10.34 1.13 -16.35
C THR A 539 -10.91 2.44 -15.80
N LEU A 540 -11.26 2.47 -14.52
CA LEU A 540 -11.84 3.63 -13.86
C LEU A 540 -10.86 4.80 -13.83
N VAL A 541 -9.58 4.55 -13.55
CA VAL A 541 -8.54 5.60 -13.59
C VAL A 541 -8.44 6.25 -14.97
N ASN A 542 -8.52 5.45 -16.04
CA ASN A 542 -8.46 5.97 -17.40
C ASN A 542 -9.69 6.82 -17.77
N GLU A 543 -10.88 6.43 -17.31
CA GLU A 543 -12.09 7.25 -17.46
C GLU A 543 -11.94 8.59 -16.71
N HIS A 544 -11.39 8.58 -15.49
CA HIS A 544 -11.12 9.81 -14.75
C HIS A 544 -10.09 10.70 -15.44
N ILE A 545 -9.03 10.15 -16.03
CA ILE A 545 -8.05 10.95 -16.80
C ILE A 545 -8.75 11.64 -17.97
N LYS A 546 -9.63 10.94 -18.68
CA LYS A 546 -10.41 11.52 -19.77
C LYS A 546 -11.31 12.66 -19.28
N LEU A 547 -12.02 12.46 -18.18
CA LEU A 547 -12.87 13.50 -17.58
C LEU A 547 -12.07 14.73 -17.14
N GLU A 548 -10.89 14.54 -16.55
CA GLU A 548 -10.03 15.67 -16.17
C GLU A 548 -9.48 16.42 -17.39
N LEU A 549 -9.17 15.72 -18.48
CA LEU A 549 -8.74 16.36 -19.72
C LEU A 549 -9.87 17.20 -20.34
N GLU A 550 -11.13 16.72 -20.25
CA GLU A 550 -12.32 17.49 -20.63
C GLU A 550 -12.49 18.72 -19.72
N ASN A 551 -12.29 18.58 -18.40
CA ASN A 551 -12.31 19.71 -17.45
C ASN A 551 -11.26 20.75 -17.78
N VAL A 552 -10.02 20.34 -18.08
CA VAL A 552 -8.94 21.21 -18.52
C VAL A 552 -9.32 21.97 -19.79
N ALA A 553 -9.91 21.30 -20.77
CA ALA A 553 -10.38 21.95 -21.99
C ALA A 553 -11.50 22.97 -21.70
N LEU A 554 -12.39 22.69 -20.74
CA LEU A 554 -13.41 23.64 -20.31
C LEU A 554 -12.80 24.85 -19.58
N THR A 555 -11.82 24.65 -18.70
CA THR A 555 -11.06 25.74 -18.06
C THR A 555 -10.40 26.62 -19.13
N MET A 556 -9.79 26.00 -20.14
CA MET A 556 -9.13 26.70 -21.24
C MET A 556 -10.10 27.57 -22.06
N ARG A 557 -11.34 27.12 -22.27
CA ARG A 557 -12.39 27.91 -22.96
C ARG A 557 -12.84 29.15 -22.19
N ARG A 558 -12.60 29.19 -20.88
CA ARG A 558 -12.99 30.32 -20.01
C ARG A 558 -11.90 31.39 -19.90
N PHE A 559 -10.75 31.22 -20.55
CA PHE A 559 -9.73 32.26 -20.61
C PHE A 559 -10.30 33.51 -21.30
N ALA A 560 -10.35 34.63 -20.57
CA ALA A 560 -10.70 35.91 -21.14
C ALA A 560 -9.60 36.40 -22.11
N GLU A 561 -9.99 37.21 -23.10
CA GLU A 561 -9.00 37.94 -23.90
C GLU A 561 -8.20 38.90 -23.01
N PRO A 562 -6.85 38.92 -23.09
CA PRO A 562 -6.04 39.75 -22.22
C PRO A 562 -6.31 41.26 -22.46
N PRO A 563 -6.40 42.07 -21.39
CA PRO A 563 -6.82 43.48 -21.50
C PRO A 563 -5.78 44.40 -22.15
N ALA A 564 -4.51 44.02 -22.11
CA ALA A 564 -3.54 44.50 -23.09
C ALA A 564 -3.40 43.42 -24.15
N ARG A 565 -3.40 43.82 -25.43
CA ARG A 565 -3.07 42.96 -26.57
C ARG A 565 -1.58 42.57 -26.53
N ASP A 566 -1.16 41.90 -25.47
CA ASP A 566 0.17 41.32 -25.38
C ASP A 566 0.20 40.07 -26.27
N GLU A 567 0.85 40.20 -27.43
CA GLU A 567 0.98 39.15 -28.42
C GLU A 567 1.60 37.87 -27.84
N ARG A 568 2.50 37.97 -26.85
CA ARG A 568 3.16 36.79 -26.27
C ARG A 568 2.19 35.95 -25.45
N LEU A 569 1.41 36.60 -24.58
CA LEU A 569 0.42 35.92 -23.74
C LEU A 569 -0.69 35.30 -24.59
N THR A 570 -1.22 36.02 -25.59
CA THR A 570 -2.22 35.49 -26.51
C THR A 570 -1.69 34.28 -27.28
N ARG A 571 -0.45 34.35 -27.80
CA ARG A 571 0.17 33.24 -28.52
C ARG A 571 0.35 31.99 -27.63
N GLU A 572 0.73 32.17 -26.36
CA GLU A 572 0.87 31.05 -25.43
C GLU A 572 -0.48 30.40 -25.07
N ILE A 573 -1.54 31.19 -24.93
CA ILE A 573 -2.93 30.70 -24.76
C ILE A 573 -3.34 29.89 -25.99
N GLU A 574 -3.13 30.41 -27.20
CA GLU A 574 -3.45 29.70 -28.44
C GLU A 574 -2.67 28.38 -28.58
N HIS A 575 -1.36 28.39 -28.30
CA HIS A 575 -0.55 27.18 -28.36
C HIS A 575 -1.02 26.10 -27.40
N LEU A 576 -1.31 26.46 -26.14
CA LEU A 576 -1.83 25.50 -25.16
C LEU A 576 -3.19 24.95 -25.60
N SER A 577 -4.07 25.81 -26.12
CA SER A 577 -5.39 25.39 -26.62
C SER A 577 -5.27 24.39 -27.78
N LEU A 578 -4.39 24.68 -28.75
CA LEU A 578 -4.12 23.80 -29.89
C LEU A 578 -3.52 22.46 -29.48
N GLU A 579 -2.62 22.43 -28.50
CA GLU A 579 -2.07 21.18 -27.96
C GLU A 579 -3.14 20.33 -27.29
N LEU A 580 -4.00 20.93 -26.46
CA LEU A 580 -5.09 20.24 -25.78
C LEU A 580 -6.12 19.64 -26.77
N LEU A 581 -6.39 20.32 -27.88
CA LEU A 581 -7.27 19.80 -28.95
C LEU A 581 -6.70 18.56 -29.64
N ASN A 582 -5.37 18.44 -29.70
CA ASN A 582 -4.70 17.30 -30.33
C ASN A 582 -4.56 16.08 -29.41
N TYR A 583 -4.84 16.22 -28.11
CA TYR A 583 -4.73 15.12 -27.16
C TYR A 583 -5.92 14.17 -27.26
N GLN A 584 -5.69 13.03 -27.92
CA GLN A 584 -6.66 11.93 -28.00
C GLN A 584 -6.42 10.90 -26.89
N PRO A 585 -7.49 10.32 -26.31
CA PRO A 585 -7.34 9.21 -25.38
C PRO A 585 -6.59 8.04 -26.04
N PRO A 586 -5.58 7.45 -25.39
CA PRO A 586 -4.81 6.36 -25.98
C PRO A 586 -5.68 5.11 -26.19
N MET A 587 -5.48 4.45 -27.33
CA MET A 587 -6.11 3.16 -27.66
C MET A 587 -5.10 2.01 -27.48
N LEU A 588 -5.56 0.89 -26.92
CA LEU A 588 -4.80 -0.35 -26.83
C LEU A 588 -4.63 -0.95 -28.22
N CYS A 589 -3.39 -1.04 -28.68
CA CYS A 589 -3.02 -1.52 -30.02
C CYS A 589 -3.76 -0.82 -31.18
N GLY A 590 -4.35 0.35 -30.94
CA GLY A 590 -5.22 1.03 -31.92
C GLY A 590 -6.61 0.42 -32.12
N ILE A 591 -7.01 -0.56 -31.28
CA ILE A 591 -8.24 -1.35 -31.46
C ILE A 591 -9.28 -1.06 -30.37
N LEU A 592 -8.85 -0.95 -29.11
CA LEU A 592 -9.76 -0.86 -27.96
C LEU A 592 -9.47 0.37 -27.10
N HIS A 593 -10.52 1.08 -26.69
CA HIS A 593 -10.41 2.08 -25.62
C HIS A 593 -10.44 1.37 -24.27
N LEU A 594 -9.48 1.69 -23.40
CA LEU A 594 -9.46 1.20 -22.03
C LEU A 594 -10.37 2.09 -21.15
N ASP A 595 -11.67 1.93 -21.31
CA ASP A 595 -12.69 2.65 -20.56
C ASP A 595 -13.62 1.67 -19.82
N ARG A 596 -14.52 2.20 -19.00
CA ARG A 596 -15.49 1.39 -18.26
C ARG A 596 -16.45 0.61 -19.18
N ARG A 597 -16.67 1.07 -20.41
CA ARG A 597 -17.49 0.37 -21.40
C ARG A 597 -16.85 -0.96 -21.79
N LEU A 598 -15.53 -1.04 -21.87
CA LEU A 598 -14.80 -2.28 -22.11
C LEU A 598 -15.06 -3.33 -21.01
N VAL A 599 -15.10 -2.93 -19.74
CA VAL A 599 -15.37 -3.85 -18.63
C VAL A 599 -16.81 -4.36 -18.67
N TYR A 600 -17.78 -3.49 -18.96
CA TYR A 600 -19.16 -3.93 -19.18
C TYR A 600 -19.28 -4.88 -20.37
N LEU A 601 -18.57 -4.61 -21.47
CA LEU A 601 -18.53 -5.50 -22.62
C LEU A 601 -17.96 -6.88 -22.26
N ILE A 602 -16.86 -6.92 -21.49
CA ILE A 602 -16.26 -8.17 -20.99
C ILE A 602 -17.26 -8.92 -20.11
N ALA A 603 -17.95 -8.24 -19.19
CA ALA A 603 -18.94 -8.87 -18.30
C ALA A 603 -20.13 -9.46 -19.08
N VAL A 604 -20.71 -8.69 -20.00
CA VAL A 604 -21.83 -9.13 -20.85
C VAL A 604 -21.41 -10.30 -21.73
N THR A 605 -20.21 -10.24 -22.30
CA THR A 605 -19.66 -11.32 -23.13
C THR A 605 -19.44 -12.59 -22.31
N ALA A 606 -18.84 -12.48 -21.11
CA ALA A 606 -18.67 -13.60 -20.19
C ALA A 606 -20.01 -14.25 -19.82
N PHE A 607 -21.01 -13.42 -19.51
CA PHE A 607 -22.34 -13.90 -19.13
C PHE A 607 -23.07 -14.56 -20.31
N SER A 608 -22.96 -14.01 -21.52
CA SER A 608 -23.54 -14.59 -22.73
C SER A 608 -22.94 -15.96 -23.03
N TYR A 609 -21.60 -16.09 -23.04
CA TYR A 609 -20.95 -17.39 -23.22
C TYR A 609 -21.28 -18.38 -22.10
N PHE A 610 -21.40 -17.90 -20.86
CA PHE A 610 -21.84 -18.72 -19.74
C PHE A 610 -23.24 -19.31 -19.98
N ILE A 611 -24.22 -18.50 -20.41
CA ILE A 611 -25.57 -18.98 -20.75
C ILE A 611 -25.50 -20.05 -21.84
N THR A 612 -24.71 -19.81 -22.91
CA THR A 612 -24.55 -20.79 -23.98
C THR A 612 -23.96 -22.10 -23.47
N LEU A 613 -22.94 -22.05 -22.61
CA LEU A 613 -22.34 -23.24 -21.98
C LEU A 613 -23.36 -24.00 -21.11
N VAL A 614 -24.17 -23.29 -20.33
CA VAL A 614 -25.23 -23.90 -19.51
C VAL A 614 -26.29 -24.56 -20.38
N GLN A 615 -26.74 -23.89 -21.45
CA GLN A 615 -27.70 -24.46 -22.40
C GLN A 615 -27.16 -25.73 -23.06
N PHE A 616 -25.87 -25.73 -23.44
CA PHE A 616 -25.21 -26.90 -24.01
C PHE A 616 -25.12 -28.06 -23.00
N ASP A 617 -24.76 -27.78 -21.73
CA ASP A 617 -24.73 -28.79 -20.67
C ASP A 617 -26.13 -29.39 -20.40
N LEU A 618 -27.17 -28.55 -20.35
CA LEU A 618 -28.56 -29.00 -20.18
C LEU A 618 -29.06 -29.84 -21.37
N LEU A 619 -28.68 -29.48 -22.60
CA LEU A 619 -29.02 -30.24 -23.81
C LEU A 619 -28.32 -31.61 -23.82
N LEU A 620 -27.06 -31.68 -23.39
CA LEU A 620 -26.33 -32.94 -23.24
C LEU A 620 -26.95 -33.83 -22.16
N ARG A 621 -27.36 -33.26 -21.02
CA ARG A 621 -28.07 -34.00 -19.95
C ARG A 621 -29.42 -34.56 -20.38
N LYS A 622 -30.11 -33.95 -21.34
CA LYS A 622 -31.38 -34.48 -21.90
C LYS A 622 -31.17 -35.65 -22.88
N LYS A 623 -29.96 -35.84 -23.40
CA LYS A 623 -29.61 -36.89 -24.37
C LYS A 623 -28.95 -38.13 -23.74
N SER A 624 -28.51 -38.05 -22.48
CA SER A 624 -28.10 -39.21 -21.66
C SER A 624 -29.25 -39.65 -20.76
#